data_AF-A0A2Z6B1V8-F1
#
_entry.id   AF-A0A2Z6B1V8-F1
#
_cell.length_a   1.000
_cell.length_b   1.000
_cell.length_c   1.000
_cell.angle_alpha   90.00
_cell.angle_beta   90.00
_cell.angle_gamma   90.00
#
_symmetry.space_group_name_H-M   'P 1'
#
loop_
_entity.id
_entity.type
_entity.pdbx_description
1 polymer ?
#
loop_
_entity_poly.entity_id
_entity_poly.type
_entity_poly.pdbx_seq_one_letter_code
_entity_poly.pdbx_strand_id
1 'polypeptide(L)'
;MNTDYNTYKDLASALGVSVPTIKSWRRKFPASLPLLSRGKPLRFAPEALEACRIIRDGYSKGLSSAEIRELLEETLPWTGRSAAQLPTGADSETLTELTRSVHELLQTQRRTADRLERLEQRLGQQLGQMHGHPKLLEELRALKRQNGQTASNPAEQPFPDTLREQTAQPSKATAETNQKSDTPPSIELQKPSLERPQRVVRIRTRSGEYERYALQPLGPEPKPGARPVPAEDFLELPVVTQNAQGEYLGVPGLTVGMLAARLGPGGDWIQRGGLWLLTVQTLPAQTLTLTPTVTPRGNNVAALTRLATPTTELGDEARIAFLRGLRRG
;
A
#
# COMPACT_ATOMS: atom_id res chain seq x y z
N MET A 1 -33.03 -30.60 -14.41
CA MET A 1 -33.57 -30.17 -13.10
C MET A 1 -33.22 -28.71 -12.94
N ASN A 2 -34.20 -27.82 -13.07
CA ASN A 2 -33.98 -26.37 -13.00
C ASN A 2 -33.98 -26.00 -11.52
N THR A 3 -32.80 -25.85 -10.93
CA THR A 3 -32.70 -25.38 -9.55
C THR A 3 -32.94 -23.87 -9.60
N ASP A 4 -34.08 -23.42 -9.06
CA ASP A 4 -34.47 -21.99 -9.06
C ASP A 4 -33.48 -21.10 -8.29
N TYR A 5 -32.48 -21.68 -7.65
CA TYR A 5 -31.43 -20.99 -6.93
C TYR A 5 -30.13 -21.80 -6.93
N ASN A 6 -29.00 -21.10 -6.80
CA ASN A 6 -27.70 -21.70 -6.54
C ASN A 6 -27.23 -21.31 -5.13
N THR A 7 -26.64 -22.23 -4.38
CA THR A 7 -25.87 -21.89 -3.19
C THR A 7 -24.41 -21.64 -3.55
N TYR A 8 -23.61 -21.17 -2.58
CA TYR A 8 -22.16 -21.09 -2.76
C TYR A 8 -21.52 -22.40 -3.18
N LYS A 9 -22.02 -23.54 -2.68
CA LYS A 9 -21.48 -24.86 -3.00
C LYS A 9 -21.81 -25.24 -4.45
N ASP A 10 -22.99 -24.88 -4.92
CA ASP A 10 -23.45 -25.17 -6.28
C ASP A 10 -22.67 -24.35 -7.30
N LEU A 11 -22.49 -23.04 -7.04
CA LEU A 11 -21.65 -22.16 -7.87
C LEU A 11 -20.19 -22.64 -7.94
N ALA A 12 -19.62 -23.01 -6.79
CA ALA A 12 -18.26 -23.52 -6.71
C ALA A 12 -18.08 -24.82 -7.53
N SER A 13 -19.02 -25.77 -7.36
CA SER A 13 -18.99 -27.06 -8.04
C SER A 13 -19.19 -26.92 -9.55
N ALA A 14 -20.13 -26.07 -9.98
CA ALA A 14 -20.42 -25.85 -11.40
C ALA A 14 -19.26 -25.18 -12.17
N LEU A 15 -18.40 -24.42 -11.46
CA LEU A 15 -17.31 -23.67 -12.08
C LEU A 15 -15.93 -24.31 -11.89
N GLY A 16 -15.84 -25.37 -11.08
CA GLY A 16 -14.58 -26.02 -10.74
C GLY A 16 -13.68 -25.16 -9.84
N VAL A 17 -14.26 -24.27 -9.03
CA VAL A 17 -13.50 -23.36 -8.14
C VAL A 17 -13.86 -23.59 -6.68
N SER A 18 -13.05 -23.07 -5.76
CA SER A 18 -13.29 -23.21 -4.33
C SER A 18 -14.43 -22.30 -3.83
N VAL A 19 -15.18 -22.71 -2.80
CA VAL A 19 -16.19 -21.87 -2.14
C VAL A 19 -15.61 -20.52 -1.63
N PRO A 20 -14.39 -20.48 -1.04
CA PRO A 20 -13.72 -19.22 -0.72
C PRO A 20 -13.52 -18.29 -1.92
N THR A 21 -13.24 -18.83 -3.11
CA THR A 21 -13.11 -18.06 -4.35
C THR A 21 -14.41 -17.35 -4.70
N ILE A 22 -15.54 -18.07 -4.68
CA ILE A 22 -16.87 -17.49 -4.93
C ILE A 22 -17.21 -16.41 -3.87
N LYS A 23 -16.86 -16.63 -2.60
CA LYS A 23 -17.03 -15.63 -1.53
C LYS A 23 -16.18 -14.37 -1.79
N SER A 24 -14.95 -14.55 -2.26
CA SER A 24 -14.05 -13.45 -2.63
C SER A 24 -14.62 -12.63 -3.79
N TRP A 25 -15.11 -13.30 -4.84
CA TRP A 25 -15.75 -12.65 -5.97
C TRP A 25 -17.00 -11.87 -5.56
N ARG A 26 -17.84 -12.41 -4.67
CA ARG A 26 -18.97 -11.65 -4.11
C ARG A 26 -18.55 -10.35 -3.43
N ARG A 27 -17.43 -10.35 -2.71
CA ARG A 27 -16.93 -9.14 -2.06
C ARG A 27 -16.39 -8.13 -3.08
N LYS A 28 -15.77 -8.59 -4.17
CA LYS A 28 -15.20 -7.74 -5.23
C LYS A 28 -16.25 -7.22 -6.22
N PHE A 29 -17.30 -7.99 -6.46
CA PHE A 29 -18.35 -7.74 -7.44
C PHE A 29 -19.75 -7.90 -6.79
N PRO A 30 -20.09 -7.08 -5.78
CA PRO A 30 -21.34 -7.25 -5.04
C PRO A 30 -22.59 -6.97 -5.89
N ALA A 31 -22.49 -6.05 -6.86
CA ALA A 31 -23.60 -5.70 -7.76
C ALA A 31 -23.90 -6.82 -8.77
N SER A 32 -22.87 -7.55 -9.20
CA SER A 32 -22.96 -8.54 -10.29
C SER A 32 -23.53 -9.89 -9.87
N LEU A 33 -23.76 -10.11 -8.57
CA LEU A 33 -24.19 -11.41 -8.02
C LEU A 33 -25.55 -11.28 -7.31
N PRO A 34 -26.67 -11.43 -8.06
CA PRO A 34 -28.01 -11.27 -7.53
C PRO A 34 -28.35 -12.35 -6.49
N LEU A 35 -28.94 -11.91 -5.37
CA LEU A 35 -29.35 -12.74 -4.25
C LEU A 35 -30.87 -12.95 -4.28
N LEU A 36 -31.31 -14.20 -4.21
CA LEU A 36 -32.72 -14.57 -4.07
C LEU A 36 -33.16 -14.63 -2.60
N SER A 37 -32.24 -14.93 -1.68
CA SER A 37 -32.55 -14.91 -0.24
C SER A 37 -31.36 -14.41 0.57
N ARG A 38 -31.64 -13.46 1.48
CA ARG A 38 -30.68 -12.95 2.47
C ARG A 38 -30.63 -13.82 3.74
N GLY A 39 -31.44 -14.87 3.83
CA GLY A 39 -31.38 -15.86 4.91
C GLY A 39 -30.17 -16.80 4.81
N LYS A 40 -29.87 -17.52 5.88
CA LYS A 40 -28.96 -18.68 5.81
C LYS A 40 -29.77 -19.92 5.44
N PRO A 41 -29.39 -20.71 4.42
CA PRO A 41 -28.25 -20.52 3.52
C PRO A 41 -28.53 -19.44 2.46
N LEU A 42 -27.50 -18.66 2.11
CA LEU A 42 -27.61 -17.67 1.04
C LEU A 42 -27.88 -18.36 -0.29
N ARG A 43 -28.89 -17.84 -1.00
CA ARG A 43 -29.34 -18.34 -2.30
C ARG A 43 -29.11 -17.27 -3.34
N PHE A 44 -28.45 -17.65 -4.42
CA PHE A 44 -28.15 -16.84 -5.59
C PHE A 44 -29.13 -17.17 -6.70
N ALA A 45 -29.44 -16.19 -7.53
CA ALA A 45 -30.22 -16.43 -8.74
C ALA A 45 -29.44 -17.32 -9.73
N PRO A 46 -30.13 -18.07 -10.61
CA PRO A 46 -29.46 -18.92 -11.60
C PRO A 46 -28.45 -18.15 -12.46
N GLU A 47 -28.74 -16.88 -12.73
CA GLU A 47 -27.90 -15.97 -13.50
C GLU A 47 -26.59 -15.59 -12.81
N ALA A 48 -26.51 -15.71 -11.49
CA ALA A 48 -25.25 -15.48 -10.75
C ALA A 48 -24.15 -16.46 -11.19
N LEU A 49 -24.54 -17.62 -11.74
CA LEU A 49 -23.62 -18.58 -12.33
C LEU A 49 -22.93 -18.00 -13.56
N GLU A 50 -23.67 -17.29 -14.41
CA GLU A 50 -23.12 -16.66 -15.61
C GLU A 50 -22.18 -15.51 -15.27
N ALA A 51 -22.56 -14.67 -14.30
CA ALA A 51 -21.65 -13.65 -13.77
C ALA A 51 -20.35 -14.26 -13.22
N CYS A 52 -20.44 -15.37 -12.49
CA CYS A 52 -19.25 -16.06 -11.99
C CYS A 52 -18.41 -16.70 -13.11
N ARG A 53 -18.99 -17.13 -14.23
CA ARG A 53 -18.24 -17.60 -15.42
C ARG A 53 -17.43 -16.47 -16.02
N ILE A 54 -18.05 -15.31 -16.24
CA ILE A 54 -17.38 -14.13 -16.78
C ILE A 54 -16.21 -13.71 -15.88
N ILE A 55 -16.41 -13.69 -14.55
CA ILE A 55 -15.35 -13.37 -13.59
C ILE A 55 -14.19 -14.37 -13.67
N ARG A 56 -14.49 -15.68 -13.71
CA ARG A 56 -13.47 -16.73 -13.81
C ARG A 56 -12.66 -16.56 -15.09
N ASP A 57 -13.35 -16.43 -16.22
CA ASP A 57 -12.73 -16.39 -17.53
C ASP A 57 -11.94 -15.08 -17.71
N GLY A 58 -12.44 -13.97 -17.17
CA GLY A 58 -11.71 -12.70 -17.12
C GLY A 58 -10.39 -12.79 -16.36
N TYR A 59 -10.40 -13.39 -15.16
CA TYR A 59 -9.17 -13.62 -14.41
C TYR A 59 -8.22 -14.60 -15.14
N SER A 60 -8.76 -15.62 -15.83
CA SER A 60 -7.94 -16.54 -16.63
C SER A 60 -7.26 -15.87 -17.83
N LYS A 61 -7.88 -14.81 -18.37
CA LYS A 61 -7.35 -13.98 -19.46
C LYS A 61 -6.41 -12.87 -18.97
N GLY A 62 -6.16 -12.78 -17.66
CA GLY A 62 -5.31 -11.76 -17.07
C GLY A 62 -5.96 -10.38 -16.95
N LEU A 63 -7.29 -10.29 -17.07
CA LEU A 63 -8.00 -9.01 -16.89
C LEU A 63 -7.96 -8.56 -15.42
N SER A 64 -7.87 -7.26 -15.23
CA SER A 64 -7.99 -6.59 -13.94
C SER A 64 -9.42 -6.64 -13.41
N SER A 65 -9.59 -6.41 -12.10
CA SER A 65 -10.93 -6.37 -11.49
C SER A 65 -11.80 -5.23 -12.06
N ALA A 66 -11.20 -4.14 -12.56
CA ALA A 66 -11.92 -3.03 -13.18
C ALA A 66 -12.44 -3.42 -14.56
N GLU A 67 -11.59 -4.00 -15.41
CA GLU A 67 -11.99 -4.49 -16.74
C GLU A 67 -13.04 -5.60 -16.65
N ILE A 68 -12.92 -6.50 -15.67
CA ILE A 68 -13.94 -7.52 -15.41
C ILE A 68 -15.28 -6.88 -15.01
N ARG A 69 -15.25 -5.76 -14.28
CA ARG A 69 -16.47 -5.04 -13.88
C ARG A 69 -17.15 -4.39 -15.09
N GLU A 70 -16.38 -3.73 -15.94
CA GLU A 70 -16.86 -3.17 -17.21
C GLU A 70 -17.47 -4.27 -18.10
N LEU A 71 -16.76 -5.39 -18.26
CA LEU A 71 -17.25 -6.54 -19.01
C LEU A 71 -18.56 -7.11 -18.43
N LEU A 72 -18.70 -7.14 -17.09
CA LEU A 72 -19.93 -7.58 -16.44
C LEU A 72 -21.10 -6.59 -16.67
N GLU A 73 -20.83 -5.29 -16.67
CA GLU A 73 -21.85 -4.26 -16.94
C GLU A 73 -22.31 -4.28 -18.40
N GLU A 74 -21.39 -4.51 -19.35
CA GLU A 74 -21.70 -4.66 -20.77
C GLU A 74 -22.47 -5.96 -21.06
N THR A 75 -22.05 -7.07 -20.45
CA THR A 75 -22.60 -8.41 -20.76
C THR A 75 -23.89 -8.69 -19.97
N LEU A 76 -24.04 -8.11 -18.77
CA LEU A 76 -25.18 -8.32 -17.87
C LEU A 76 -25.78 -6.96 -17.44
N PRO A 77 -26.42 -6.20 -18.34
CA PRO A 77 -26.91 -4.83 -18.10
C PRO A 77 -27.98 -4.70 -16.99
N TRP A 78 -28.45 -5.83 -16.43
CA TRP A 78 -29.52 -5.88 -15.44
C TRP A 78 -29.00 -6.12 -14.00
N THR A 79 -27.70 -6.40 -13.80
CA THR A 79 -27.14 -6.60 -12.44
C THR A 79 -27.11 -5.32 -11.60
N GLY A 80 -27.17 -4.14 -12.23
CA GLY A 80 -27.34 -2.86 -11.54
C GLY A 80 -28.75 -2.61 -10.99
N ARG A 81 -29.77 -3.35 -11.44
CA ARG A 81 -31.18 -3.05 -11.10
C ARG A 81 -31.67 -3.78 -9.83
N SER A 82 -30.97 -4.82 -9.38
CA SER A 82 -31.38 -5.65 -8.22
C SER A 82 -30.65 -5.33 -6.90
N ALA A 83 -29.75 -4.33 -6.89
CA ALA A 83 -29.23 -3.74 -5.66
C ALA A 83 -30.06 -2.51 -5.19
N ALA A 84 -30.95 -1.98 -6.05
CA ALA A 84 -31.78 -0.81 -5.78
C ALA A 84 -33.15 -1.12 -5.14
N GLN A 85 -33.49 -2.39 -4.92
CA GLN A 85 -34.64 -2.78 -4.10
C GLN A 85 -34.16 -3.30 -2.74
N LEU A 86 -33.75 -2.36 -1.90
CA LEU A 86 -33.98 -2.51 -0.47
C LEU A 86 -35.50 -2.52 -0.24
N PRO A 87 -36.04 -3.35 0.67
CA PRO A 87 -37.38 -3.13 1.18
C PRO A 87 -37.33 -1.88 2.07
N THR A 88 -37.40 -0.70 1.47
CA THR A 88 -37.61 0.54 2.19
C THR A 88 -39.11 0.69 2.39
N GLY A 89 -39.64 -0.05 3.35
CA GLY A 89 -40.87 0.33 4.05
C GLY A 89 -40.56 1.39 5.10
N ALA A 90 -39.88 2.45 4.70
CA ALA A 90 -39.63 3.64 5.52
C ALA A 90 -39.84 4.83 4.59
N ASP A 91 -40.87 5.60 4.89
CA ASP A 91 -41.40 6.66 4.06
C ASP A 91 -40.27 7.59 3.60
N SER A 92 -40.23 7.94 2.31
CA SER A 92 -39.22 8.83 1.72
C SER A 92 -39.06 10.14 2.49
N GLU A 93 -40.09 10.55 3.22
CA GLU A 93 -40.13 11.71 4.11
C GLU A 93 -39.22 11.53 5.34
N THR A 94 -39.20 10.35 5.95
CA THR A 94 -38.34 10.03 7.11
C THR A 94 -36.85 10.00 6.75
N LEU A 95 -36.50 9.57 5.53
CA LEU A 95 -35.12 9.59 5.06
C LEU A 95 -34.63 11.02 4.82
N THR A 96 -35.48 11.89 4.28
CA THR A 96 -35.20 13.33 4.13
C THR A 96 -35.10 14.05 5.47
N GLU A 97 -35.92 13.68 6.46
CA GLU A 97 -35.81 14.21 7.82
C GLU A 97 -34.56 13.71 8.54
N LEU A 98 -34.17 12.45 8.32
CA LEU A 98 -32.94 11.89 8.87
C LEU A 98 -31.69 12.55 8.25
N THR A 99 -31.68 12.79 6.93
CA THR A 99 -30.58 13.52 6.30
C THR A 99 -30.51 14.97 6.74
N ARG A 100 -31.66 15.63 6.94
CA ARG A 100 -31.71 16.99 7.50
C ARG A 100 -31.18 17.04 8.93
N SER A 101 -31.62 16.13 9.80
CA SER A 101 -31.17 16.07 11.20
C SER A 101 -29.68 15.71 11.32
N VAL A 102 -29.15 14.83 10.47
CA VAL A 102 -27.70 14.55 10.40
C VAL A 102 -26.92 15.79 9.93
N HIS A 103 -27.45 16.52 8.95
CA HIS A 103 -26.82 17.76 8.49
C HIS A 103 -26.81 18.84 9.59
N GLU A 104 -27.90 19.00 10.33
CA GLU A 104 -27.99 19.91 11.48
C GLU A 104 -27.05 19.50 12.61
N LEU A 105 -26.90 18.21 12.87
CA LEU A 105 -25.96 17.70 13.87
C LEU A 105 -24.50 17.99 13.47
N LEU A 106 -24.13 17.76 12.21
CA LEU A 106 -22.80 18.07 11.68
C LEU A 106 -22.50 19.57 11.74
N GLN A 107 -23.48 20.42 11.42
CA GLN A 107 -23.34 21.87 11.57
C GLN A 107 -23.16 22.28 13.03
N THR A 108 -23.90 21.64 13.95
CA THR A 108 -23.78 21.89 15.39
C THR A 108 -22.41 21.47 15.90
N GLN A 109 -21.91 20.31 15.48
CA GLN A 109 -20.57 19.84 15.83
C GLN A 109 -19.48 20.80 15.34
N ARG A 110 -19.61 21.32 14.12
CA ARG A 110 -18.67 22.30 13.57
C ARG A 110 -18.68 23.61 14.36
N ARG A 111 -19.87 24.12 14.71
CA ARG A 111 -20.00 25.31 15.58
C ARG A 111 -19.39 25.10 16.96
N THR A 112 -19.50 23.90 17.52
CA THR A 112 -18.85 23.58 18.81
C THR A 112 -17.34 23.51 18.69
N ALA A 113 -16.79 22.96 17.59
CA ALA A 113 -15.36 22.94 17.33
C ALA A 113 -14.80 24.36 17.16
N ASP A 114 -15.45 25.20 16.36
CA ASP A 114 -15.05 26.60 16.17
C ASP A 114 -15.10 27.40 17.48
N ARG A 115 -16.07 27.10 18.36
CA ARG A 115 -16.18 27.73 19.69
C ARG A 115 -15.04 27.28 20.61
N LEU A 116 -14.67 26.01 20.57
CA LEU A 116 -13.54 25.48 21.34
C LEU A 116 -12.22 26.10 20.88
N GLU A 117 -11.98 26.19 19.57
CA GLU A 117 -10.78 26.83 19.02
C GLU A 117 -10.68 28.30 19.45
N ARG A 118 -11.79 29.05 19.44
CA ARG A 118 -11.83 30.43 19.95
C ARG A 118 -11.55 30.53 21.45
N LEU A 119 -12.01 29.55 22.24
CA LEU A 119 -11.71 29.48 23.67
C LEU A 119 -10.23 29.18 23.89
N GLU A 120 -9.65 28.24 23.15
CA GLU A 120 -8.21 27.94 23.18
C GLU A 120 -7.37 29.15 22.81
N GLN A 121 -7.74 29.89 21.75
CA GLN A 121 -7.07 31.12 21.35
C GLN A 121 -7.17 32.21 22.44
N ARG A 122 -8.35 32.38 23.07
CA ARG A 122 -8.51 33.33 24.18
C ARG A 122 -7.69 32.92 25.41
N LEU A 123 -7.67 31.64 25.76
CA LEU A 123 -6.85 31.12 26.86
C LEU A 123 -5.37 31.29 26.56
N GLY A 124 -4.93 31.03 25.33
CA GLY A 124 -3.56 31.28 24.88
C GLY A 124 -3.19 32.75 24.94
N GLN A 125 -4.10 33.65 24.56
CA GLN A 125 -3.90 35.10 24.64
C GLN A 125 -3.83 35.60 26.10
N GLN A 126 -4.70 35.09 26.98
CA GLN A 126 -4.66 35.41 28.42
C GLN A 126 -3.39 34.86 29.08
N LEU A 127 -2.97 33.64 28.74
CA LEU A 127 -1.70 33.07 29.20
C LEU A 127 -0.51 33.87 28.68
N GLY A 128 -0.55 34.32 27.43
CA GLY A 128 0.46 35.22 26.86
C GLY A 128 0.52 36.59 27.56
N GLN A 129 -0.63 37.15 27.94
CA GLN A 129 -0.71 38.38 28.74
C GLN A 129 -0.20 38.18 30.18
N MET A 130 -0.47 37.04 30.81
CA MET A 130 0.06 36.72 32.15
C MET A 130 1.57 36.42 32.13
N HIS A 131 2.09 35.76 31.09
CA HIS A 131 3.53 35.57 30.87
C HIS A 131 4.24 36.85 30.40
N GLY A 132 3.47 37.89 30.04
CA GLY A 132 3.90 39.26 29.74
C GLY A 132 4.29 40.11 30.96
N HIS A 133 4.52 39.49 32.12
CA HIS A 133 5.16 40.12 33.28
C HIS A 133 6.69 39.90 33.40
N PRO A 134 7.52 39.76 32.33
CA PRO A 134 8.96 39.82 32.51
C PRO A 134 9.35 41.22 33.02
N LYS A 135 8.58 42.28 32.70
CA LYS A 135 8.79 43.61 33.28
C LYS A 135 8.60 43.68 34.80
N LEU A 136 7.62 43.01 35.39
CA LEU A 136 7.48 43.00 36.87
C LEU A 136 8.54 42.11 37.53
N LEU A 137 8.91 40.99 36.90
CA LEU A 137 10.02 40.16 37.39
C LEU A 137 11.37 40.85 37.23
N GLU A 138 11.54 41.66 36.19
CA GLU A 138 12.73 42.44 35.91
C GLU A 138 12.78 43.71 36.78
N GLU A 139 11.64 44.34 37.08
CA GLU A 139 11.51 45.38 38.11
C GLU A 139 11.77 44.82 39.51
N LEU A 140 11.26 43.63 39.85
CA LEU A 140 11.58 42.93 41.11
C LEU A 140 13.07 42.53 41.19
N ARG A 141 13.68 42.13 40.07
CA ARG A 141 15.12 41.87 39.99
C ARG A 141 15.94 43.16 40.06
N ALA A 142 15.47 44.25 39.47
CA ALA A 142 16.10 45.57 39.53
C ALA A 142 16.03 46.16 40.94
N LEU A 143 14.88 46.06 41.62
CA LEU A 143 14.74 46.43 43.04
C LEU A 143 15.64 45.58 43.95
N LYS A 144 15.73 44.26 43.70
CA LYS A 144 16.68 43.40 44.45
C LYS A 144 18.15 43.77 44.21
N ARG A 145 18.51 44.22 43.01
CA ARG A 145 19.87 44.69 42.70
C ARG A 145 20.19 46.04 43.36
N GLN A 146 19.21 46.95 43.43
CA GLN A 146 19.36 48.21 44.18
C GLN A 146 19.47 47.97 45.69
N ASN A 147 18.71 47.05 46.26
CA ASN A 147 18.83 46.68 47.68
C ASN A 147 20.04 45.78 48.01
N GLY A 148 20.71 45.21 47.00
CA GLY A 148 21.88 44.34 47.17
C GLY A 148 23.24 45.05 47.11
N GLN A 149 23.27 46.37 46.90
CA GLN A 149 24.52 47.14 46.77
C GLN A 149 25.14 47.61 48.11
N THR A 150 24.70 47.05 49.24
CA THR A 150 25.34 47.26 50.55
C THR A 150 26.03 45.99 51.07
N ALA A 151 26.80 45.28 50.24
CA ALA A 151 27.89 44.42 50.72
C ALA A 151 28.80 43.96 49.56
N SER A 152 30.10 44.13 49.79
CA SER A 152 31.24 43.96 48.89
C SER A 152 31.45 42.56 48.26
N ASN A 153 31.82 42.56 46.96
CA ASN A 153 33.01 41.99 46.28
C ASN A 153 34.01 41.09 47.08
N PRO A 154 35.00 40.39 46.43
CA PRO A 154 35.03 39.58 45.18
C PRO A 154 35.96 38.32 45.26
N ALA A 155 35.99 37.46 44.22
CA ALA A 155 37.11 36.62 43.73
C ALA A 155 36.54 35.63 42.70
N GLU A 156 37.12 35.24 41.57
CA GLU A 156 38.43 35.44 40.93
C GLU A 156 38.28 35.07 39.43
N GLN A 157 39.23 35.53 38.63
CA GLN A 157 39.26 35.51 37.16
C GLN A 157 40.00 34.28 36.55
N PRO A 158 39.97 34.11 35.20
CA PRO A 158 40.34 32.92 34.41
C PRO A 158 41.71 33.02 33.68
N PHE A 159 42.13 32.00 32.88
CA PHE A 159 43.00 32.11 31.65
C PHE A 159 43.28 30.73 30.93
N PRO A 160 43.91 30.65 29.71
CA PRO A 160 43.55 29.75 28.57
C PRO A 160 44.77 29.02 27.85
N ASP A 161 44.63 28.73 26.53
CA ASP A 161 45.65 28.41 25.47
C ASP A 161 46.21 26.95 25.36
N THR A 162 46.61 26.32 24.22
CA THR A 162 46.85 26.64 22.77
C THR A 162 47.11 25.37 21.90
N LEU A 163 46.82 25.44 20.57
CA LEU A 163 47.49 24.92 19.32
C LEU A 163 48.16 23.52 19.17
N ARG A 164 48.02 22.86 17.98
CA ARG A 164 49.07 22.67 16.90
C ARG A 164 48.81 21.56 15.80
N GLU A 165 48.94 21.98 14.52
CA GLU A 165 49.36 21.40 13.18
C GLU A 165 49.04 19.94 12.72
N GLN A 166 48.40 19.69 11.55
CA GLN A 166 48.85 19.59 10.12
C GLN A 166 49.84 18.43 9.78
N THR A 167 49.59 17.49 8.85
CA THR A 167 49.89 17.54 7.38
C THR A 167 49.55 16.19 6.65
N ALA A 168 49.73 16.15 5.32
CA ALA A 168 48.98 15.41 4.27
C ALA A 168 49.53 14.05 3.71
N GLN A 169 48.73 13.45 2.80
CA GLN A 169 48.78 12.21 1.95
C GLN A 169 49.95 12.15 0.90
N PRO A 170 49.97 11.33 -0.22
CA PRO A 170 49.19 10.15 -0.76
C PRO A 170 50.04 9.04 -1.50
N SER A 171 49.40 7.98 -2.08
CA SER A 171 49.63 7.36 -3.45
C SER A 171 48.93 5.97 -3.64
N LYS A 172 47.96 5.77 -4.58
CA LYS A 172 47.94 5.21 -5.99
C LYS A 172 47.95 3.67 -6.17
N ALA A 173 46.88 3.04 -6.71
CA ALA A 173 46.60 2.49 -8.10
C ALA A 173 46.98 0.99 -8.28
N THR A 174 46.28 0.04 -8.96
CA THR A 174 45.81 -0.10 -10.38
C THR A 174 44.90 -1.37 -10.57
N ALA A 175 44.34 -1.61 -11.78
CA ALA A 175 43.21 -2.47 -12.20
C ALA A 175 43.53 -3.78 -13.02
N GLU A 176 42.48 -4.38 -13.63
CA GLU A 176 42.35 -5.40 -14.74
C GLU A 176 42.08 -6.89 -14.33
N THR A 177 41.02 -7.63 -14.75
CA THR A 177 40.38 -8.10 -16.02
C THR A 177 40.93 -9.42 -16.59
N ASN A 178 40.11 -10.48 -16.81
CA ASN A 178 40.16 -11.32 -18.03
C ASN A 178 38.99 -12.34 -18.27
N GLN A 179 38.79 -12.69 -19.55
CA GLN A 179 37.72 -13.47 -20.23
C GLN A 179 38.13 -14.92 -20.66
N LYS A 180 37.16 -15.79 -21.06
CA LYS A 180 37.19 -16.75 -22.21
C LYS A 180 35.95 -17.71 -22.27
N SER A 181 35.79 -18.54 -23.30
CA SER A 181 34.87 -18.49 -24.47
C SER A 181 34.46 -19.92 -24.93
N ASP A 182 33.53 -20.03 -25.91
CA ASP A 182 33.26 -21.12 -26.90
C ASP A 182 32.35 -22.35 -26.55
N THR A 183 31.61 -23.07 -27.43
CA THR A 183 30.60 -22.88 -28.54
C THR A 183 29.83 -24.26 -28.72
N PRO A 184 28.85 -24.53 -29.63
CA PRO A 184 27.70 -25.46 -29.43
C PRO A 184 27.70 -26.75 -30.32
N PRO A 185 26.59 -27.54 -30.34
CA PRO A 185 25.90 -27.73 -31.63
C PRO A 185 24.35 -27.80 -31.61
N SER A 186 23.79 -27.65 -32.82
CA SER A 186 22.37 -27.63 -33.27
C SER A 186 21.64 -28.97 -33.29
N ILE A 187 20.29 -28.90 -33.37
CA ILE A 187 19.25 -29.72 -34.10
C ILE A 187 17.90 -29.37 -33.40
N GLU A 188 16.73 -29.15 -34.00
CA GLU A 188 16.21 -28.98 -35.36
C GLU A 188 14.73 -28.54 -35.23
N LEU A 189 14.18 -27.93 -36.28
CA LEU A 189 12.91 -27.19 -36.38
C LEU A 189 11.64 -28.05 -36.28
N GLN A 190 10.59 -27.49 -35.66
CA GLN A 190 9.19 -27.60 -36.13
C GLN A 190 8.55 -26.20 -36.20
N LYS A 191 7.93 -25.87 -37.35
CA LYS A 191 7.21 -24.61 -37.67
C LYS A 191 5.67 -24.82 -37.54
N PRO A 192 4.80 -23.82 -37.79
CA PRO A 192 4.50 -22.66 -36.94
C PRO A 192 2.96 -22.49 -36.72
N SER A 193 2.55 -21.87 -35.61
CA SER A 193 1.22 -21.22 -35.53
C SER A 193 1.43 -19.73 -35.35
N LEU A 194 0.62 -18.95 -36.06
CA LEU A 194 0.69 -17.50 -36.22
C LEU A 194 0.42 -16.77 -34.89
N GLU A 195 1.45 -16.66 -34.04
CA GLU A 195 1.47 -15.74 -32.90
C GLU A 195 2.63 -14.75 -33.08
N ARG A 196 2.35 -13.48 -32.76
CA ARG A 196 3.29 -12.37 -32.82
C ARG A 196 4.63 -12.77 -32.18
N PRO A 197 5.79 -12.42 -32.75
CA PRO A 197 7.07 -13.00 -32.36
C PRO A 197 7.42 -12.66 -30.90
N GLN A 198 7.15 -13.59 -29.98
CA GLN A 198 7.66 -13.51 -28.61
C GLN A 198 9.15 -13.88 -28.64
N ARG A 199 10.01 -12.98 -28.19
CA ARG A 199 11.44 -13.28 -28.00
C ARG A 199 11.59 -14.18 -26.78
N VAL A 200 11.74 -15.48 -27.01
CA VAL A 200 12.00 -16.47 -25.96
C VAL A 200 13.51 -16.53 -25.73
N VAL A 201 13.94 -16.25 -24.50
CA VAL A 201 15.35 -16.41 -24.08
C VAL A 201 15.49 -17.77 -23.40
N ARG A 202 16.47 -18.56 -23.82
CA ARG A 202 16.86 -19.82 -23.15
C ARG A 202 18.04 -19.49 -22.24
N ILE A 203 17.82 -19.57 -20.93
CA ILE A 203 18.88 -19.37 -19.94
C ILE A 203 19.29 -20.75 -19.44
N ARG A 204 20.60 -21.04 -19.47
CA ARG A 204 21.16 -22.29 -18.96
C ARG A 204 21.51 -22.11 -17.48
N THR A 205 20.95 -22.94 -16.61
CA THR A 205 21.23 -22.92 -15.17
C THR A 205 22.58 -23.60 -14.87
N ARG A 206 23.14 -23.39 -13.67
CA ARG A 206 24.40 -24.02 -13.25
C ARG A 206 24.33 -25.56 -13.21
N SER A 207 23.13 -26.14 -13.13
CA SER A 207 22.91 -27.59 -13.19
C SER A 207 22.85 -28.15 -14.62
N GLY A 208 22.90 -27.29 -15.65
CA GLY A 208 22.89 -27.69 -17.05
C GLY A 208 21.50 -27.77 -17.69
N GLU A 209 20.42 -27.49 -16.94
CA GLU A 209 19.06 -27.41 -17.46
C GLU A 209 18.77 -26.07 -18.15
N TYR A 210 17.79 -26.06 -19.06
CA TYR A 210 17.38 -24.86 -19.78
C TYR A 210 16.03 -24.38 -19.28
N GLU A 211 15.99 -23.16 -18.74
CA GLU A 211 14.74 -22.48 -18.43
C GLU A 211 14.36 -21.53 -19.57
N ARG A 212 13.08 -21.55 -19.94
CA ARG A 212 12.51 -20.74 -21.00
C ARG A 212 11.80 -19.55 -20.38
N TYR A 213 12.24 -18.35 -20.73
CA TYR A 213 11.62 -17.10 -20.30
C TYR A 213 11.01 -16.40 -21.52
N ALA A 214 9.69 -16.17 -21.49
CA ALA A 214 9.02 -15.33 -22.47
C ALA A 214 9.24 -13.86 -22.09
N LEU A 215 9.91 -13.09 -22.93
CA LEU A 215 10.05 -11.65 -22.73
C LEU A 215 8.70 -10.98 -23.06
N GLN A 216 7.98 -10.57 -22.03
CA GLN A 216 6.86 -9.64 -22.20
C GLN A 216 7.41 -8.26 -22.61
N PRO A 217 6.79 -7.57 -23.58
CA PRO A 217 7.15 -6.20 -23.91
C PRO A 217 7.01 -5.35 -22.65
N LEU A 218 8.07 -4.63 -22.28
CA LEU A 218 7.93 -3.49 -21.37
C LEU A 218 6.83 -2.61 -21.96
N GLY A 219 5.82 -2.26 -21.14
CA GLY A 219 4.81 -1.28 -21.52
C GLY A 219 5.46 0.03 -21.99
N PRO A 220 4.66 0.98 -22.53
CA PRO A 220 5.18 2.22 -23.08
C PRO A 220 6.15 2.89 -22.10
N GLU A 221 7.35 3.23 -22.59
CA GLU A 221 8.35 3.91 -21.76
C GLU A 221 7.72 5.13 -21.09
N PRO A 222 7.89 5.30 -19.77
CA PRO A 222 7.33 6.45 -19.08
C PRO A 222 7.95 7.72 -19.64
N LYS A 223 7.10 8.72 -19.92
CA LYS A 223 7.53 10.06 -20.34
C LYS A 223 8.60 10.57 -19.36
N PRO A 224 9.74 11.09 -19.84
CA PRO A 224 10.77 11.64 -18.97
C PRO A 224 10.18 12.77 -18.13
N GLY A 225 10.15 12.58 -16.81
CA GLY A 225 9.64 13.54 -15.83
C GLY A 225 8.36 13.14 -15.08
N ALA A 226 7.63 12.11 -15.52
CA ALA A 226 6.50 11.58 -14.75
C ALA A 226 7.01 10.61 -13.66
N ARG A 227 6.72 10.89 -12.38
CA ARG A 227 7.00 9.94 -11.29
C ARG A 227 6.19 8.66 -11.56
N PRO A 228 6.81 7.47 -11.64
CA PRO A 228 6.09 6.25 -11.92
C PRO A 228 5.20 5.93 -10.71
N VAL A 229 3.88 5.99 -10.90
CA VAL A 229 2.91 5.57 -9.90
C VAL A 229 2.55 4.11 -10.18
N PRO A 230 2.50 3.22 -9.16
CA PRO A 230 2.04 1.87 -9.35
C PRO A 230 0.61 1.83 -9.88
N ALA A 231 0.33 0.85 -10.74
CA ALA A 231 -1.03 0.62 -11.23
C ALA A 231 -1.98 0.27 -10.06
N GLU A 232 -3.26 0.60 -10.23
CA GLU A 232 -4.27 0.48 -9.17
C GLU A 232 -4.45 -0.98 -8.68
N ASP A 233 -4.36 -1.93 -9.61
CA ASP A 233 -4.40 -3.37 -9.33
C ASP A 233 -3.27 -3.83 -8.40
N PHE A 234 -2.06 -3.26 -8.56
CA PHE A 234 -0.93 -3.51 -7.67
C PHE A 234 -1.17 -2.93 -6.28
N LEU A 235 -1.78 -1.74 -6.18
CA LEU A 235 -2.11 -1.08 -4.91
C LEU A 235 -3.15 -1.88 -4.10
N GLU A 236 -4.04 -2.62 -4.77
CA GLU A 236 -5.03 -3.51 -4.13
C GLU A 236 -4.43 -4.82 -3.61
N LEU A 237 -3.21 -5.19 -4.02
CA LEU A 237 -2.62 -6.47 -3.64
C LEU A 237 -2.39 -6.56 -2.13
N PRO A 238 -2.71 -7.71 -1.50
CA PRO A 238 -2.33 -7.98 -0.12
C PRO A 238 -0.82 -7.97 0.04
N VAL A 239 -0.33 -7.34 1.11
CA VAL A 239 1.10 -7.32 1.44
C VAL A 239 1.46 -8.56 2.24
N VAL A 240 2.51 -9.24 1.80
CA VAL A 240 3.08 -10.41 2.47
C VAL A 240 4.60 -10.28 2.59
N THR A 241 5.23 -11.01 3.50
CA THR A 241 6.68 -11.27 3.50
C THR A 241 6.92 -12.77 3.54
N GLN A 242 8.09 -13.23 3.14
CA GLN A 242 8.51 -14.61 3.36
C GLN A 242 9.34 -14.72 4.64
N ASN A 243 9.24 -15.85 5.34
CA ASN A 243 10.21 -16.25 6.37
C ASN A 243 11.37 -17.04 5.74
N ALA A 244 12.35 -17.42 6.58
CA ALA A 244 13.50 -18.23 6.15
C ALA A 244 13.11 -19.59 5.56
N GLN A 245 11.92 -20.11 5.88
CA GLN A 245 11.34 -21.35 5.37
C GLN A 245 10.58 -21.16 4.04
N GLY A 246 10.49 -19.93 3.52
CA GLY A 246 9.76 -19.60 2.29
C GLY A 246 8.24 -19.52 2.44
N GLU A 247 7.72 -19.58 3.67
CA GLU A 247 6.29 -19.43 3.94
C GLU A 247 5.87 -17.96 3.87
N TYR A 248 4.73 -17.72 3.22
CA TYR A 248 4.15 -16.38 3.10
C TYR A 248 3.41 -15.98 4.38
N LEU A 249 3.90 -14.92 5.01
CA LEU A 249 3.31 -14.29 6.18
C LEU A 249 2.67 -12.96 5.77
N GLY A 250 1.34 -12.94 5.71
CA GLY A 250 0.56 -11.74 5.41
C GLY A 250 0.05 -11.03 6.66
N VAL A 251 -0.24 -9.74 6.52
CA VAL A 251 -1.04 -8.99 7.50
C VAL A 251 -2.47 -8.91 6.99
N PRO A 252 -3.47 -9.51 7.68
CA PRO A 252 -4.85 -9.48 7.23
C PRO A 252 -5.35 -8.04 7.04
N GLY A 253 -5.89 -7.75 5.85
CA GLY A 253 -6.47 -6.44 5.53
C GLY A 253 -5.45 -5.34 5.21
N LEU A 254 -4.15 -5.64 5.12
CA LEU A 254 -3.14 -4.68 4.66
C LEU A 254 -2.88 -4.84 3.16
N THR A 255 -3.23 -3.83 2.37
CA THR A 255 -2.89 -3.74 0.94
C THR A 255 -1.66 -2.85 0.72
N VAL A 256 -1.08 -2.89 -0.48
CA VAL A 256 0.05 -2.02 -0.85
C VAL A 256 -0.33 -0.54 -0.73
N GLY A 257 -1.51 -0.16 -1.20
CA GLY A 257 -2.01 1.21 -1.08
C GLY A 257 -2.16 1.65 0.38
N MET A 258 -2.68 0.77 1.25
CA MET A 258 -2.79 1.06 2.69
C MET A 258 -1.43 1.14 3.38
N LEU A 259 -0.47 0.29 2.98
CA LEU A 259 0.90 0.35 3.46
C LEU A 259 1.53 1.70 3.11
N ALA A 260 1.43 2.12 1.85
CA ALA A 260 1.95 3.40 1.40
C ALA A 260 1.31 4.58 2.16
N ALA A 261 -0.02 4.57 2.31
CA ALA A 261 -0.74 5.60 3.05
C ALA A 261 -0.33 5.66 4.54
N ARG A 262 -0.11 4.51 5.20
CA ARG A 262 0.34 4.44 6.59
C ARG A 262 1.77 4.95 6.79
N LEU A 263 2.64 4.72 5.82
CA LEU A 263 4.05 5.12 5.91
C LEU A 263 4.28 6.59 5.52
N GLY A 264 3.26 7.27 5.00
CA GLY A 264 3.25 8.72 4.79
C GLY A 264 2.64 9.12 3.44
N PRO A 265 2.13 10.35 3.32
CA PRO A 265 1.59 10.85 2.05
C PRO A 265 2.73 11.03 1.04
N GLY A 266 2.74 10.20 -0.01
CA GLY A 266 3.60 10.43 -1.17
C GLY A 266 4.99 9.80 -1.11
N GLY A 267 5.12 8.56 -0.61
CA GLY A 267 6.36 7.81 -0.81
C GLY A 267 6.78 7.77 -2.28
N ASP A 268 8.07 7.94 -2.54
CA ASP A 268 8.61 7.99 -3.89
C ASP A 268 8.69 6.57 -4.45
N TRP A 269 7.90 6.33 -5.49
CA TRP A 269 7.84 5.06 -6.19
C TRP A 269 8.85 5.04 -7.34
N ILE A 270 9.54 3.91 -7.47
CA ILE A 270 10.45 3.64 -8.57
C ILE A 270 10.19 2.22 -9.05
N GLN A 271 9.96 2.03 -10.35
CA GLN A 271 9.86 0.71 -10.94
C GLN A 271 11.24 0.29 -11.48
N ARG A 272 11.73 -0.90 -11.12
CA ARG A 272 12.97 -1.48 -11.65
C ARG A 272 12.80 -2.96 -11.97
N GLY A 273 12.81 -3.31 -13.26
CA GLY A 273 12.79 -4.71 -13.69
C GLY A 273 11.59 -5.52 -13.17
N GLY A 274 10.41 -4.91 -13.10
CA GLY A 274 9.19 -5.54 -12.57
C GLY A 274 9.03 -5.47 -11.04
N LEU A 275 10.01 -4.90 -10.32
CA LEU A 275 9.94 -4.64 -8.89
C LEU A 275 9.52 -3.19 -8.64
N TRP A 276 8.76 -2.98 -7.56
CA TRP A 276 8.38 -1.66 -7.08
C TRP A 276 9.16 -1.30 -5.83
N LEU A 277 9.92 -0.21 -5.91
CA LEU A 277 10.60 0.36 -4.76
C LEU A 277 9.76 1.52 -4.25
N LEU A 278 9.43 1.47 -2.97
CA LEU A 278 8.75 2.54 -2.25
C LEU A 278 9.73 3.14 -1.26
N THR A 279 10.12 4.41 -1.46
CA THR A 279 10.92 5.16 -0.49
C THR A 279 10.01 6.03 0.35
N VAL A 280 10.02 5.83 1.66
CA VAL A 280 9.21 6.59 2.61
C VAL A 280 10.11 7.48 3.46
N GLN A 281 9.68 8.72 3.64
CA GLN A 281 10.39 9.72 4.43
C GLN A 281 10.10 9.54 5.93
N THR A 282 10.43 8.37 6.45
CA THR A 282 10.51 8.13 7.89
C THR A 282 11.84 8.67 8.43
N LEU A 283 12.00 8.77 9.76
CA LEU A 283 13.29 9.03 10.42
C LEU A 283 13.70 7.76 11.19
N PRO A 284 14.69 6.98 10.71
CA PRO A 284 15.44 7.15 9.45
C PRO A 284 14.60 6.81 8.22
N ALA A 285 14.99 7.32 7.05
CA ALA A 285 14.30 7.02 5.78
C ALA A 285 14.34 5.51 5.53
N GLN A 286 13.29 4.97 4.91
CA GLN A 286 13.21 3.54 4.64
C GLN A 286 12.84 3.30 3.18
N THR A 287 13.48 2.31 2.58
CA THR A 287 13.18 1.83 1.23
C THR A 287 12.64 0.41 1.33
N LEU A 288 11.42 0.22 0.83
CA LEU A 288 10.73 -1.06 0.74
C LEU A 288 10.79 -1.54 -0.71
N THR A 289 11.14 -2.80 -0.93
CA THR A 289 11.03 -3.43 -2.26
C THR A 289 9.89 -4.42 -2.25
N LEU A 290 8.91 -4.17 -3.11
CA LEU A 290 7.69 -4.95 -3.27
C LEU A 290 7.70 -5.62 -4.64
N THR A 291 7.43 -6.93 -4.63
CA THR A 291 7.40 -7.77 -5.84
C THR A 291 6.01 -8.37 -6.00
N PRO A 292 5.30 -8.13 -7.11
CA PRO A 292 4.07 -8.87 -7.39
C PRO A 292 4.40 -10.35 -7.58
N THR A 293 3.69 -11.24 -6.90
CA THR A 293 3.91 -12.68 -6.96
C THR A 293 2.61 -13.45 -6.72
N VAL A 294 2.64 -14.74 -7.05
CA VAL A 294 1.55 -15.67 -6.83
C VAL A 294 1.98 -16.67 -5.76
N THR A 295 1.24 -16.72 -4.65
CA THR A 295 1.49 -17.73 -3.60
C THR A 295 1.26 -19.15 -4.14
N PRO A 296 1.81 -20.21 -3.51
CA PRO A 296 1.53 -21.61 -3.89
C PRO A 296 0.04 -21.98 -3.88
N ARG A 297 -0.79 -21.20 -3.18
CA ARG A 297 -2.25 -21.34 -3.13
C ARG A 297 -2.98 -20.59 -4.25
N GLY A 298 -2.26 -19.99 -5.19
CA GLY A 298 -2.84 -19.25 -6.33
C GLY A 298 -3.31 -17.83 -6.01
N ASN A 299 -2.97 -17.27 -4.84
CA ASN A 299 -3.34 -15.88 -4.52
C ASN A 299 -2.29 -14.89 -5.03
N ASN A 300 -2.73 -13.87 -5.76
CA ASN A 300 -1.92 -12.72 -6.13
C ASN A 300 -1.67 -11.84 -4.90
N VAL A 301 -0.39 -11.53 -4.66
CA VAL A 301 0.08 -10.78 -3.50
C VAL A 301 1.28 -9.92 -3.87
N ALA A 302 1.55 -8.89 -3.07
CA ALA A 302 2.78 -8.13 -3.14
C ALA A 302 3.72 -8.60 -2.02
N ALA A 303 4.83 -9.24 -2.40
CA ALA A 303 5.84 -9.69 -1.46
C ALA A 303 6.84 -8.57 -1.14
N LEU A 304 6.94 -8.21 0.15
CA LEU A 304 8.00 -7.39 0.69
C LEU A 304 9.28 -8.24 0.78
N THR A 305 10.11 -8.14 -0.25
CA THR A 305 11.36 -8.90 -0.37
C THR A 305 12.52 -8.20 0.32
N ARG A 306 12.47 -6.86 0.43
CA ARG A 306 13.53 -6.06 1.02
C ARG A 306 12.98 -4.89 1.83
N LEU A 307 13.61 -4.63 2.97
CA LEU A 307 13.43 -3.44 3.78
C LEU A 307 14.83 -2.93 4.12
N ALA A 308 15.13 -1.68 3.82
CA ALA A 308 16.44 -1.10 4.08
C ALA A 308 16.31 0.34 4.60
N THR A 309 17.24 0.74 5.46
CA THR A 309 17.53 2.14 5.76
C THR A 309 18.72 2.59 4.89
N PRO A 310 19.02 3.90 4.80
CA PRO A 310 20.20 4.39 4.07
C PRO A 310 21.52 3.73 4.48
N THR A 311 21.62 3.24 5.72
CA THR A 311 22.86 2.69 6.29
C THR A 311 22.88 1.17 6.37
N THR A 312 21.73 0.49 6.36
CA THR A 312 21.67 -0.94 6.66
C THR A 312 20.46 -1.61 6.04
N GLU A 313 20.67 -2.81 5.49
CA GLU A 313 19.58 -3.69 5.07
C GLU A 313 19.04 -4.48 6.26
N LEU A 314 17.73 -4.47 6.44
CA LEU A 314 17.05 -5.13 7.55
C LEU A 314 16.74 -6.59 7.16
N GLY A 315 17.19 -7.52 8.01
CA GLY A 315 16.95 -8.95 7.82
C GLY A 315 15.49 -9.36 7.98
N ASP A 316 15.20 -10.63 7.68
CA ASP A 316 13.85 -11.19 7.60
C ASP A 316 13.01 -10.95 8.86
N GLU A 317 13.60 -11.12 10.06
CA GLU A 317 12.90 -10.88 11.32
C GLU A 317 12.46 -9.43 11.48
N ALA A 318 13.30 -8.48 11.08
CA ALA A 318 12.98 -7.07 11.12
C ALA A 318 11.87 -6.70 10.12
N ARG A 319 11.84 -7.34 8.94
CA ARG A 319 10.73 -7.18 7.97
C ARG A 319 9.41 -7.69 8.53
N ILE A 320 9.43 -8.86 9.16
CA ILE A 320 8.26 -9.45 9.79
C ILE A 320 7.78 -8.59 10.97
N ALA A 321 8.70 -8.12 11.83
CA ALA A 321 8.39 -7.24 12.94
C ALA A 321 7.79 -5.91 12.47
N PHE A 322 8.35 -5.33 11.41
CA PHE A 322 7.83 -4.12 10.77
C PHE A 322 6.38 -4.30 10.31
N LEU A 323 6.09 -5.35 9.52
CA LEU A 323 4.72 -5.62 9.06
C LEU A 323 3.75 -5.88 10.22
N ARG A 324 4.19 -6.58 11.28
CA ARG A 324 3.37 -6.79 12.48
C ARG A 324 3.11 -5.49 13.24
N GLY A 325 4.08 -4.58 13.29
CA GLY A 325 3.95 -3.26 13.92
C GLY A 325 2.83 -2.44 13.29
N LEU A 326 2.69 -2.50 11.96
CA LEU A 326 1.63 -1.81 11.21
C LEU A 326 0.22 -2.31 11.49
N ARG A 327 0.05 -3.45 12.19
CA ARG A 327 -1.25 -3.95 12.63
C ARG A 327 -1.77 -3.23 13.88
N ARG A 328 -0.88 -2.63 14.68
CA ARG A 328 -1.20 -2.06 15.99
C ARG A 328 -1.55 -0.57 15.96
N GLY A 329 -1.36 0.11 14.82
CA GLY A 329 -1.73 1.50 14.58
C GLY A 329 -2.88 1.61 13.59
#